data_AF-A0A524FJG6-F1
#
_entry.id   AF-A0A524FJG6-F1
#
_cell.length_a   1.000
_cell.length_b   1.000
_cell.length_c   1.000
_cell.angle_alpha   90.00
_cell.angle_beta   90.00
_cell.angle_gamma   90.00
#
_symmetry.space_group_name_H-M   'P 1'
#
loop_
_entity.id
_entity.type
_entity.pdbx_description
1 polymer ?
#
loop_
_entity_poly.entity_id
_entity_poly.type
_entity_poly.pdbx_seq_one_letter_code
_entity_poly.pdbx_strand_id
1 'polypeptide(L)'
;MEKEHLDTLLSKIKSIEKKNSDFESYLSNINILSRNRIIKEIISDIIKNNKFFQSIHLTDESVCLAIEGSIEVSGENYIEELILKIQNEPTKKIIILREFLNKLEGISEGDLNVLLKSLNDKNYEDLHKELLNLINIFKLKSLK
;
A
#
# COMPACT_ATOMS: atom_id res chain seq x y z
N MET A 1 -11.53 -47.11 -23.68
CA MET A 1 -12.26 -46.68 -22.47
C MET A 1 -11.35 -46.04 -21.43
N GLU A 2 -10.31 -46.70 -20.90
CA GLU A 2 -9.46 -46.10 -19.85
C GLU A 2 -8.71 -44.82 -20.26
N LYS A 3 -8.15 -44.80 -21.48
CA LYS A 3 -7.38 -43.63 -21.97
C LYS A 3 -8.25 -42.38 -22.16
N GLU A 4 -9.46 -42.58 -22.64
CA GLU A 4 -10.45 -41.52 -22.88
C GLU A 4 -10.97 -40.93 -21.55
N HIS A 5 -11.15 -41.78 -20.53
CA HIS A 5 -11.45 -41.32 -19.17
C HIS A 5 -10.28 -40.53 -18.56
N LEU A 6 -9.04 -40.96 -18.79
CA LEU A 6 -7.84 -40.27 -18.33
C LEU A 6 -7.72 -38.87 -18.96
N ASP A 7 -7.93 -38.77 -20.27
CA ASP A 7 -7.90 -37.50 -21.00
C ASP A 7 -9.03 -36.55 -20.55
N THR A 8 -10.20 -37.11 -20.26
CA THR A 8 -11.32 -36.34 -19.69
C THR A 8 -11.00 -35.84 -18.28
N LEU A 9 -10.31 -36.65 -17.46
CA LEU A 9 -9.91 -36.25 -16.11
C LEU A 9 -8.84 -35.15 -16.16
N LEU A 10 -7.84 -35.30 -17.04
CA LEU A 10 -6.77 -34.32 -17.27
C LEU A 10 -7.32 -32.97 -17.76
N SER A 11 -8.30 -32.98 -18.66
CA SER A 11 -8.93 -31.73 -19.13
C SER A 11 -9.71 -31.03 -18.03
N LYS A 12 -10.39 -31.78 -17.14
CA LYS A 12 -11.04 -31.23 -15.95
C LYS A 12 -10.03 -30.61 -14.97
N ILE A 13 -8.91 -31.29 -14.69
CA ILE A 13 -7.86 -30.76 -13.81
C ILE A 13 -7.31 -29.45 -14.37
N LYS A 14 -6.95 -29.41 -15.65
CA LYS A 14 -6.47 -28.18 -16.31
C LYS A 14 -7.49 -27.05 -16.24
N SER A 15 -8.78 -27.36 -16.39
CA SER A 15 -9.83 -26.36 -16.26
C SER A 15 -9.95 -25.80 -14.85
N ILE A 16 -9.78 -26.64 -13.82
CA ILE A 16 -9.77 -26.22 -12.42
C ILE A 16 -8.55 -25.36 -12.13
N GLU A 17 -7.36 -25.77 -12.55
CA GLU A 17 -6.12 -25.00 -12.37
C GLU A 17 -6.21 -23.62 -13.00
N LYS A 18 -6.75 -23.54 -14.23
CA LYS A 18 -6.99 -22.26 -14.88
C LYS A 18 -7.94 -21.36 -14.07
N LYS A 19 -9.08 -21.92 -13.61
CA LYS A 19 -10.03 -21.16 -12.78
C LYS A 19 -9.40 -20.67 -11.48
N ASN A 20 -8.55 -21.48 -10.83
CA ASN A 20 -7.85 -21.06 -9.62
C ASN A 20 -6.89 -19.91 -9.91
N SER A 21 -6.12 -19.97 -10.99
CA SER A 21 -5.25 -18.87 -11.41
C SER A 21 -6.04 -17.60 -11.72
N ASP A 22 -7.20 -17.72 -12.37
CA ASP A 22 -8.10 -16.59 -12.62
C ASP A 22 -8.59 -15.99 -11.28
N PHE A 23 -8.98 -16.83 -10.31
CA PHE A 23 -9.39 -16.39 -8.96
C PHE A 23 -8.28 -15.64 -8.22
N GLU A 24 -7.05 -16.16 -8.21
CA GLU A 24 -5.90 -15.49 -7.59
C GLU A 24 -5.64 -14.12 -8.23
N SER A 25 -5.72 -14.05 -9.56
CA SER A 25 -5.62 -12.79 -10.29
C SER A 25 -6.73 -11.82 -9.88
N TYR A 26 -7.99 -12.25 -9.81
CA TYR A 26 -9.07 -11.39 -9.34
C TYR A 26 -8.86 -10.89 -7.92
N LEU A 27 -8.48 -11.79 -6.99
CA LEU A 27 -8.24 -11.44 -5.58
C LEU A 27 -7.09 -10.44 -5.43
N SER A 28 -5.99 -10.63 -6.17
CA SER A 28 -4.85 -9.69 -6.18
C SER A 28 -5.21 -8.30 -6.68
N ASN A 29 -6.26 -8.19 -7.49
CA ASN A 29 -6.76 -6.93 -8.04
C ASN A 29 -7.84 -6.27 -7.17
N ILE A 30 -8.30 -6.92 -6.09
CA ILE A 30 -9.24 -6.28 -5.17
C ILE A 30 -8.46 -5.28 -4.30
N ASN A 31 -8.62 -4.00 -4.61
CA ASN A 31 -8.10 -2.92 -3.79
C ASN A 31 -8.97 -2.75 -2.53
N ILE A 32 -8.74 -3.60 -1.52
CA ILE A 32 -9.40 -3.48 -0.22
C ILE A 32 -8.70 -2.36 0.56
N LEU A 33 -9.39 -1.24 0.73
CA LEU A 33 -8.89 -0.15 1.56
C LEU A 33 -8.78 -0.62 3.01
N SER A 34 -7.70 -0.24 3.70
CA SER A 34 -7.56 -0.55 5.11
C SER A 34 -8.63 0.16 5.93
N ARG A 35 -8.96 -0.44 7.08
CA ARG A 35 -9.95 0.11 8.02
C ARG A 35 -9.65 1.56 8.36
N ASN A 36 -8.38 1.90 8.59
CA ASN A 36 -7.97 3.26 8.95
C ASN A 36 -8.21 4.24 7.81
N ARG A 37 -7.97 3.84 6.56
CA ARG A 37 -8.27 4.66 5.40
C ARG A 37 -9.77 4.92 5.25
N ILE A 38 -10.59 3.88 5.40
CA ILE A 38 -12.05 4.03 5.39
C ILE A 38 -12.50 5.01 6.48
N ILE A 39 -11.92 4.91 7.68
CA ILE A 39 -12.20 5.85 8.78
C ILE A 39 -11.78 7.28 8.40
N LYS A 40 -10.60 7.49 7.80
CA LYS A 40 -10.15 8.81 7.32
C LYS A 40 -11.13 9.40 6.31
N GLU A 41 -11.58 8.60 5.34
CA GLU A 41 -12.54 9.02 4.32
C GLU A 41 -13.90 9.40 4.96
N ILE A 42 -14.39 8.59 5.90
CA ILE A 42 -15.61 8.89 6.65
C ILE A 42 -15.48 10.20 7.43
N ILE A 43 -14.37 10.41 8.15
CA ILE A 43 -14.15 11.64 8.92
C ILE A 43 -14.09 12.86 7.98
N SER A 44 -13.34 12.76 6.89
CA SER A 44 -13.27 13.81 5.86
C SER A 44 -14.66 14.14 5.32
N ASP A 45 -15.47 13.15 4.98
CA ASP A 45 -16.82 13.35 4.48
C ASP A 45 -17.74 14.01 5.51
N ILE A 46 -17.64 13.61 6.78
CA ILE A 46 -18.41 14.25 7.87
C ILE A 46 -18.04 15.72 7.97
N ILE A 47 -16.74 16.06 7.91
CA ILE A 47 -16.28 17.44 8.05
C ILE A 47 -16.71 18.27 6.84
N LYS A 48 -16.51 17.77 5.62
CA LYS A 48 -16.84 18.48 4.37
C LYS A 48 -18.33 18.73 4.21
N ASN A 49 -19.17 17.78 4.60
CA ASN A 49 -20.62 17.87 4.39
C ASN A 49 -21.38 18.54 5.54
N ASN A 50 -20.73 18.82 6.66
CA ASN A 50 -21.38 19.43 7.81
C ASN A 50 -21.32 20.97 7.75
N LYS A 51 -22.51 21.59 7.79
CA LYS A 51 -22.68 23.06 7.73
C LYS A 51 -21.93 23.82 8.84
N PHE A 52 -21.77 23.21 10.02
CA PHE A 52 -21.00 23.80 11.12
C PHE A 52 -19.52 23.95 10.72
N PHE A 53 -18.90 22.90 10.20
CA PHE A 53 -17.49 22.95 9.79
C PHE A 53 -17.25 23.79 8.54
N GLN A 54 -18.20 23.84 7.60
CA GLN A 54 -18.15 24.76 6.46
C GLN A 54 -18.09 26.24 6.90
N SER A 55 -18.78 26.58 8.00
CA SER A 55 -18.80 27.95 8.52
C SER A 55 -17.49 28.40 9.16
N ILE A 56 -16.58 27.46 9.47
CA ILE A 56 -15.31 27.73 10.15
C ILE A 56 -14.16 27.93 9.13
N HIS A 57 -14.45 27.89 7.81
CA HIS A 57 -13.44 28.01 6.74
C HIS A 57 -12.23 27.08 6.94
N LEU A 58 -12.48 25.84 7.38
CA LEU A 58 -11.44 24.81 7.46
C LEU A 58 -10.94 24.51 6.04
N THR A 59 -9.64 24.71 5.81
CA THR A 59 -8.99 24.32 4.55
C THR A 59 -8.82 22.80 4.52
N ASP A 60 -8.84 22.19 3.33
CA ASP A 60 -8.59 20.75 3.17
C ASP A 60 -7.30 20.30 3.89
N GLU A 61 -6.29 21.17 3.90
CA GLU A 61 -5.00 20.94 4.55
C GLU A 61 -5.12 20.87 6.10
N SER A 62 -5.94 21.73 6.70
CA SER A 62 -6.18 21.73 8.15
C SER A 62 -6.96 20.49 8.62
N VAL A 63 -7.85 19.97 7.78
CA VAL A 63 -8.63 18.77 8.04
C VAL A 63 -7.74 17.53 7.95
N CYS A 64 -6.87 17.45 6.94
CA CYS A 64 -5.89 16.36 6.81
C CYS A 64 -4.95 16.29 8.02
N LEU A 65 -4.39 17.43 8.46
CA LEU A 65 -3.47 17.48 9.60
C LEU A 65 -4.13 17.04 10.93
N ALA A 66 -5.39 17.40 11.16
CA ALA A 66 -6.13 16.97 12.34
C ALA A 66 -6.45 15.47 12.34
N ILE A 67 -6.74 14.90 11.17
CA ILE A 67 -7.00 13.47 10.98
C ILE A 67 -5.69 12.67 11.14
N GLU A 68 -4.58 13.16 10.60
CA GLU A 68 -3.26 12.55 10.72
C GLU A 68 -2.70 12.60 12.16
N GLY A 69 -2.99 13.66 12.91
CA GLY A 69 -2.57 13.79 14.31
C GLY A 69 -3.42 13.01 15.32
N SER A 70 -4.62 12.55 14.95
CA SER A 70 -5.55 11.86 15.86
C SER A 70 -5.59 10.35 15.67
N ILE A 71 -5.15 9.84 14.52
CA ILE A 71 -4.99 8.42 14.26
C ILE A 71 -3.51 8.12 14.45
N GLU A 72 -3.15 7.28 15.42
CA GLU A 72 -1.79 6.71 15.47
C GLU A 72 -1.52 6.05 14.12
N VAL A 73 -0.69 6.71 13.29
CA VAL A 73 -0.28 6.15 12.01
C VAL A 73 0.67 5.00 12.34
N SER A 74 0.10 3.80 12.50
CA SER A 74 0.87 2.56 12.50
C SER A 74 1.80 2.58 11.28
N GLY A 75 3.03 2.11 11.43
CA GLY A 75 3.98 1.99 10.32
C GLY A 75 3.35 1.28 9.10
N GLU A 76 2.41 0.38 9.35
CA GLU A 76 1.63 -0.32 8.34
C GLU A 76 0.73 0.62 7.50
N ASN A 77 0.00 1.54 8.14
CA ASN A 77 -0.82 2.53 7.41
C ASN A 77 0.04 3.44 6.51
N TYR A 78 1.23 3.81 6.99
CA TYR A 78 2.16 4.64 6.23
C TYR A 78 2.71 3.89 5.01
N ILE A 79 3.00 2.59 5.14
CA ILE A 79 3.43 1.77 4.01
C ILE A 79 2.31 1.57 3.00
N GLU A 80 1.08 1.32 3.43
CA GLU A 80 -0.08 1.21 2.55
C GLU A 80 -0.25 2.47 1.69
N GLU A 81 -0.22 3.66 2.32
CA GLU A 81 -0.30 4.94 1.61
C GLU A 81 0.84 5.11 0.59
N LEU A 82 2.04 4.65 0.95
CA LEU A 82 3.21 4.73 0.08
C LEU A 82 3.10 3.81 -1.14
N ILE A 83 2.62 2.57 -0.94
CA ILE A 83 2.36 1.61 -2.02
C ILE A 83 1.30 2.16 -2.98
N LEU A 84 0.21 2.72 -2.46
CA LEU A 84 -0.83 3.34 -3.27
C LEU A 84 -0.29 4.54 -4.07
N LYS A 85 0.56 5.37 -3.47
CA LYS A 85 1.21 6.49 -4.18
C LYS A 85 2.05 5.97 -5.35
N ILE A 86 2.77 4.86 -5.17
CA ILE A 86 3.55 4.21 -6.24
C ILE A 86 2.63 3.63 -7.32
N GLN A 87 1.52 3.00 -6.93
CA GLN A 87 0.55 2.43 -7.89
C GLN A 87 -0.11 3.53 -8.75
N ASN A 88 -0.42 4.68 -8.16
CA ASN A 88 -1.00 5.83 -8.85
C ASN A 88 0.02 6.54 -9.77
N GLU A 89 1.30 6.58 -9.36
CA GLU A 89 2.38 7.25 -10.09
C GLU A 89 3.61 6.34 -10.29
N PRO A 90 3.51 5.27 -11.09
CA PRO A 90 4.57 4.25 -11.20
C PRO A 90 5.88 4.80 -11.76
N THR A 91 5.81 5.82 -12.62
CA THR A 91 6.99 6.53 -13.16
C THR A 91 7.79 7.25 -12.08
N LYS A 92 7.17 7.58 -10.94
CA LYS A 92 7.82 8.24 -9.80
C LYS A 92 8.23 7.27 -8.69
N LYS A 93 8.12 5.94 -8.89
CA LYS A 93 8.46 4.91 -7.89
C LYS A 93 9.81 5.17 -7.20
N ILE A 94 10.87 5.40 -7.98
CA ILE A 94 12.23 5.68 -7.48
C ILE A 94 12.27 6.90 -6.55
N ILE A 95 11.53 7.96 -6.91
CA ILE A 95 11.49 9.21 -6.14
C ILE A 95 10.76 8.97 -4.82
N ILE A 96 9.59 8.31 -4.87
CA ILE A 96 8.78 8.01 -3.69
C ILE A 96 9.56 7.10 -2.71
N LEU A 97 10.26 6.09 -3.22
CA LEU A 97 11.10 5.20 -2.41
C LEU A 97 12.31 5.96 -1.82
N ARG A 98 12.90 6.91 -2.56
CA ARG A 98 13.97 7.76 -2.03
C ARG A 98 13.48 8.62 -0.86
N GLU A 99 12.32 9.26 -1.02
CA GLU A 99 11.69 10.06 0.03
C GLU A 99 11.42 9.23 1.28
N PHE A 100 10.95 7.99 1.12
CA PHE A 100 10.77 7.03 2.21
C PHE A 100 12.08 6.74 2.95
N LEU A 101 13.11 6.28 2.24
CA LEU A 101 14.37 5.86 2.86
C LEU A 101 15.07 7.01 3.59
N ASN A 102 14.95 8.24 3.08
CA ASN A 102 15.49 9.43 3.74
C ASN A 102 14.86 9.73 5.11
N LYS A 103 13.62 9.27 5.33
CA LYS A 103 12.90 9.42 6.61
C LYS A 103 13.28 8.36 7.64
N LEU A 104 14.04 7.33 7.27
CA LEU A 104 14.52 6.32 8.20
C LEU A 104 15.80 6.81 8.91
N GLU A 105 15.91 6.54 10.21
CA GLU A 105 17.10 6.82 11.00
C GLU A 105 18.20 5.79 10.73
N GLY A 106 19.46 6.22 10.74
CA GLY A 106 20.60 5.30 10.70
C GLY A 106 20.98 4.74 9.32
N ILE A 107 20.34 5.19 8.23
CA ILE A 107 20.72 4.81 6.86
C ILE A 107 21.77 5.79 6.31
N SER A 108 22.93 5.26 5.89
CA SER A 108 23.95 6.05 5.20
C SER A 108 23.59 6.30 3.73
N GLU A 109 24.20 7.29 3.05
CA GLU A 109 23.97 7.50 1.61
C GLU A 109 24.35 6.28 0.75
N GLY A 110 25.38 5.54 1.16
CA GLY A 110 25.80 4.30 0.51
C GLY A 110 24.71 3.23 0.59
N ASP A 111 24.20 3.01 1.80
CA ASP A 111 23.13 2.04 2.06
C ASP A 111 21.83 2.43 1.36
N LEU A 112 21.52 3.73 1.31
CA LEU A 112 20.33 4.25 0.65
C LEU A 112 20.30 3.83 -0.83
N ASN A 113 21.40 4.00 -1.56
CA ASN A 113 21.43 3.64 -2.97
C ASN A 113 21.34 2.13 -3.21
N VAL A 114 21.87 1.31 -2.29
CA VAL A 114 21.74 -0.16 -2.33
C VAL A 114 20.30 -0.59 -2.08
N LEU A 115 19.68 -0.07 -1.03
CA LEU A 115 18.28 -0.34 -0.69
C LEU A 115 17.35 0.10 -1.83
N LEU A 116 17.59 1.28 -2.41
CA LEU A 116 16.75 1.80 -3.48
C LEU A 116 16.79 0.91 -4.73
N LYS A 117 17.97 0.40 -5.10
CA LYS A 117 18.09 -0.61 -6.17
C LYS A 117 17.36 -1.90 -5.83
N SER A 118 17.50 -2.39 -4.59
CA SER A 118 16.82 -3.61 -4.13
C SER A 118 15.28 -3.49 -4.19
N LEU A 119 14.74 -2.33 -3.84
CA LEU A 119 13.29 -2.09 -3.78
C LEU A 119 12.66 -1.79 -5.15
N ASN A 120 13.43 -1.27 -6.10
CA ASN A 120 12.89 -0.80 -7.38
C ASN A 120 12.24 -1.93 -8.21
N ASP A 121 12.82 -3.12 -8.18
CA ASP A 121 12.40 -4.22 -9.06
C ASP A 121 11.37 -5.16 -8.39
N LYS A 122 10.96 -4.85 -7.15
CA LYS A 122 9.97 -5.66 -6.41
C LYS A 122 8.54 -5.38 -6.88
N ASN A 123 7.74 -6.45 -6.89
CA ASN A 123 6.28 -6.36 -7.00
C ASN A 123 5.69 -5.70 -5.73
N TYR A 124 4.40 -5.35 -5.76
CA TYR A 124 3.79 -4.57 -4.68
C TYR A 124 3.70 -5.33 -3.34
N GLU A 125 3.46 -6.64 -3.36
CA GLU A 125 3.38 -7.43 -2.13
C GLU A 125 4.75 -7.57 -1.44
N ASP A 126 5.78 -7.89 -2.22
CA ASP A 126 7.15 -8.01 -1.71
C ASP A 126 7.66 -6.65 -1.27
N LEU A 127 7.35 -5.59 -2.02
CA LEU A 127 7.68 -4.22 -1.64
C LEU A 127 7.02 -3.84 -0.31
N HIS A 128 5.74 -4.15 -0.13
CA HIS A 128 5.02 -3.88 1.12
C HIS A 128 5.69 -4.55 2.31
N LYS A 129 6.02 -5.85 2.20
CA LYS A 129 6.71 -6.62 3.25
C LYS A 129 8.08 -6.04 3.57
N GLU A 130 8.86 -5.66 2.55
CA GLU A 130 10.20 -5.12 2.76
C GLU A 130 10.16 -3.75 3.45
N LEU A 131 9.25 -2.88 3.02
CA LEU A 131 9.10 -1.55 3.60
C LEU A 131 8.67 -1.62 5.07
N LEU A 132 7.78 -2.55 5.42
CA LEU A 132 7.41 -2.85 6.80
C LEU A 132 8.63 -3.30 7.63
N ASN A 133 9.42 -4.24 7.09
CA ASN A 133 10.65 -4.69 7.74
C ASN A 133 11.64 -3.53 7.95
N LEU A 134 11.77 -2.63 6.98
CA LEU A 134 12.63 -1.46 7.10
C LEU A 134 12.17 -0.51 8.21
N ILE A 135 10.87 -0.29 8.41
CA ILE A 135 10.38 0.51 9.55
C ILE A 135 10.63 -0.20 10.89
N ASN A 136 10.54 -1.53 10.92
CA ASN A 136 10.80 -2.30 12.13
C ASN A 136 12.29 -2.28 12.53
N ILE A 137 13.19 -2.27 11.54
CA ILE A 137 14.65 -2.22 11.75
C ILE A 137 15.11 -0.78 12.01
N PHE A 138 14.67 0.14 11.16
CA PHE A 138 15.05 1.55 11.17
C PHE A 138 13.87 2.37 11.66
N LYS A 139 14.04 3.04 12.80
CA LYS A 139 13.01 3.95 13.32
C LYS A 139 12.75 5.06 12.31
N LEU A 140 11.48 5.42 12.13
CA LEU A 140 11.13 6.63 11.41
C LEU A 140 11.64 7.84 12.21
N LYS A 141 12.37 8.75 11.54
CA LYS A 141 12.67 10.07 12.09
C LYS A 141 11.34 10.68 12.50
N SER A 142 11.19 11.02 13.78
CA SER A 142 9.97 11.67 14.26
C SER A 142 9.69 12.88 13.36
N LEU A 143 8.53 12.89 12.71
CA LEU A 143 8.02 14.07 12.01
C LEU A 143 7.87 15.16 13.09
N LYS A 144 8.86 16.05 13.16
CA LYS A 144 8.79 17.28 13.96
C LYS A 144 8.14 18.37 13.12
#